data_AF-A0A975PJX0-F1
#
_entry.id   AF-A0A975PJX0-F1
#
_cell.length_a   1.000
_cell.length_b   1.000
_cell.length_c   1.000
_cell.angle_alpha   90.00
_cell.angle_beta   90.00
_cell.angle_gamma   90.00
#
_symmetry.space_group_name_H-M   'P 1'
#
loop_
_entity.id
_entity.type
_entity.pdbx_description
1 polymer ?
#
loop_
_entity_poly.entity_id
_entity_poly.type
_entity_poly.pdbx_seq_one_letter_code
_entity_poly.pdbx_strand_id
1 'polypeptide(L)'
;MNNLNYCVECRRISYFNGTCSYCQSNDIKDIDRKAPVNVIGTKIKGRVMNAKDGMVDILCTGEGNIKSIRQFEAENLRKIL
;
A
#
# COMPACT_ATOMS: atom_id res chain seq x y z
N MET A 1 -12.91 0.79 5.71
CA MET A 1 -11.57 0.29 5.35
C MET A 1 -10.91 -0.06 6.66
N ASN A 2 -10.30 -1.24 6.80
CA ASN A 2 -9.43 -1.47 7.96
C ASN A 2 -8.31 -0.43 7.96
N ASN A 3 -7.84 -0.03 9.15
CA ASN A 3 -6.78 0.95 9.33
C ASN A 3 -5.49 0.43 8.68
N LEU A 4 -5.27 0.79 7.42
CA LEU A 4 -4.08 0.46 6.67
C LEU A 4 -3.15 1.67 6.81
N ASN A 5 -1.89 1.42 7.16
CA ASN A 5 -0.96 2.48 7.50
C ASN A 5 0.28 2.44 6.61
N TYR A 6 0.97 3.56 6.49
CA TYR A 6 2.29 3.63 5.92
C TYR A 6 3.24 4.36 6.87
N CYS A 7 4.49 3.91 6.88
CA CYS A 7 5.56 4.64 7.57
C CYS A 7 6.03 5.80 6.69
N VAL A 8 6.15 7.00 7.25
CA VAL A 8 6.55 8.20 6.49
C VAL A 8 7.99 8.09 5.99
N GLU A 9 8.87 7.52 6.81
CA GLU A 9 10.31 7.38 6.51
C GLU A 9 10.56 6.37 5.37
N CYS A 10 10.14 5.11 5.56
CA CYS A 10 10.44 4.05 4.58
C CYS A 10 9.35 3.86 3.52
N ARG A 11 8.17 4.45 3.72
CA ARG A 11 6.97 4.35 2.87
C ARG A 11 6.37 2.95 2.76
N ARG A 12 6.85 1.97 3.53
CA ARG A 12 6.24 0.63 3.55
C ARG A 12 4.85 0.71 4.15
N ILE A 13 3.97 -0.12 3.61
CA ILE A 13 2.59 -0.23 4.04
C ILE A 13 2.44 -1.48 4.91
N SER A 14 1.74 -1.37 6.03
CA SER A 14 1.41 -2.48 6.90
C SER A 14 0.32 -2.06 7.90
N TYR A 15 -0.10 -2.99 8.75
CA TYR A 15 -0.97 -2.73 9.90
C TYR A 15 -0.10 -2.50 11.15
N PHE A 16 0.56 -1.34 11.22
CA PHE A 16 1.50 -1.03 12.29
C PHE A 16 0.80 -0.81 13.63
N ASN A 17 1.37 -1.36 14.71
CA ASN A 17 0.95 -1.07 16.09
C ASN A 17 1.87 -0.02 16.72
N GLY A 18 1.85 1.21 16.18
CA GLY A 18 2.58 2.36 16.71
C GLY A 18 4.02 2.53 16.20
N THR A 19 4.72 1.46 15.83
CA THR A 19 6.09 1.52 15.32
C THR A 19 6.26 0.72 14.02
N CYS A 20 7.07 1.25 13.11
CA CYS A 20 7.42 0.55 11.88
C CYS A 20 8.33 -0.64 12.17
N SER A 21 7.88 -1.85 11.85
CA SER A 21 8.67 -3.09 11.99
C SER A 21 9.94 -3.14 11.11
N TYR A 22 10.06 -2.26 10.12
CA TYR A 22 11.16 -2.30 9.15
C TYR A 22 12.25 -1.26 9.37
N CYS A 23 11.90 -0.08 9.90
CA CYS A 23 12.86 1.01 10.13
C CYS A 23 12.80 1.60 11.55
N GLN A 24 11.98 1.02 12.44
CA GLN A 24 11.82 1.45 13.83
C GLN A 24 11.34 2.90 14.02
N SER A 25 10.91 3.58 12.94
CA SER A 25 10.29 4.89 13.02
C SER A 25 8.89 4.81 13.65
N ASN A 26 8.55 5.83 14.42
CA ASN A 26 7.22 6.04 15.01
C ASN A 26 6.34 6.97 14.16
N ASP A 27 6.86 7.52 13.06
CA ASP A 27 6.07 8.37 12.15
C ASP A 27 5.25 7.47 11.19
N ILE A 28 4.07 7.09 11.68
CA ILE A 28 3.10 6.24 11.00
C ILE A 28 1.85 7.06 10.67
N LYS A 29 1.38 6.97 9.43
CA LYS A 29 0.17 7.66 8.95
C LYS A 29 -0.81 6.68 8.33
N ASP A 30 -2.08 7.01 8.40
CA ASP A 30 -3.13 6.28 7.70
C ASP A 30 -2.99 6.44 6.18
N ILE A 31 -3.36 5.41 5.44
CA ILE A 31 -3.40 5.47 3.99
C ILE A 31 -4.82 5.72 3.49
N ASP A 32 -4.97 6.78 2.71
CA ASP A 32 -6.25 7.13 2.13
C ASP A 32 -6.66 6.18 1.01
N ARG A 33 -7.97 6.08 0.80
CA ARG A 33 -8.49 5.46 -0.42
C ARG A 33 -7.97 6.22 -1.65
N LYS A 34 -7.66 5.47 -2.71
CA LYS A 34 -7.04 5.96 -3.96
C LYS A 34 -5.60 6.45 -3.80
N ALA A 35 -4.99 6.27 -2.62
CA ALA A 35 -3.57 6.51 -2.41
C ALA A 35 -2.74 5.76 -3.45
N PRO A 36 -1.81 6.46 -4.14
CA PRO A 36 -0.91 5.81 -5.08
C PRO A 36 0.11 4.93 -4.35
N VAL A 37 0.27 3.69 -4.84
CA VAL A 37 1.15 2.65 -4.28
C VAL A 37 1.85 1.88 -5.39
N ASN A 38 2.97 1.25 -5.07
CA ASN A 38 3.59 0.22 -5.90
C ASN A 38 3.76 -1.08 -5.13
N VAL A 39 3.90 -2.17 -5.88
CA VAL A 39 4.27 -3.47 -5.34
C VAL A 39 5.80 -3.56 -5.31
N ILE A 40 6.37 -3.83 -4.13
CA ILE A 40 7.81 -3.93 -3.90
C ILE A 40 8.39 -5.04 -4.79
N GLY A 41 9.55 -4.78 -5.40
CA GLY A 41 10.22 -5.75 -6.28
C GLY A 41 9.61 -5.88 -7.68
N THR A 42 8.57 -5.10 -8.02
CA THR A 42 7.94 -5.14 -9.35
C THR A 42 7.77 -3.75 -9.95
N LYS A 43 7.40 -3.72 -11.25
CA LYS A 43 7.01 -2.49 -11.96
C LYS A 43 5.52 -2.14 -11.76
N ILE A 44 4.78 -2.93 -10.99
CA ILE A 44 3.34 -2.75 -10.80
C ILE A 44 3.09 -1.55 -9.89
N LYS A 45 2.30 -0.61 -10.40
CA LYS A 45 1.83 0.58 -9.70
C LYS A 45 0.31 0.66 -9.80
N GLY A 46 -0.31 1.26 -8.81
CA GLY A 46 -1.74 1.46 -8.81
C GLY A 46 -2.23 2.31 -7.65
N ARG A 47 -3.52 2.22 -7.38
CA ARG A 47 -4.18 2.98 -6.31
C ARG A 47 -4.93 2.05 -5.37
N VAL A 48 -4.81 2.30 -4.07
CA VAL A 48 -5.54 1.54 -3.05
C VAL A 48 -7.05 1.70 -3.25
N MET A 49 -7.78 0.60 -3.31
CA MET A 49 -9.25 0.61 -3.45
C MET A 49 -9.94 0.14 -2.19
N ASN A 50 -9.43 -0.95 -1.61
CA ASN A 50 -9.94 -1.56 -0.40
C ASN A 50 -8.81 -2.28 0.34
N ALA A 51 -9.00 -2.50 1.65
CA ALA A 51 -8.07 -3.25 2.49
C ALA A 51 -8.88 -4.07 3.50
N LYS A 52 -8.65 -5.39 3.51
CA LYS A 52 -9.36 -6.34 4.36
C LYS A 52 -8.49 -7.57 4.60
N ASP A 53 -8.51 -8.11 5.82
CA ASP A 53 -7.89 -9.40 6.17
C ASP A 53 -6.39 -9.50 5.74
N GLY A 54 -5.61 -8.42 5.93
CA GLY A 54 -4.19 -8.39 5.55
C GLY A 54 -3.93 -8.07 4.06
N MET A 55 -4.96 -8.16 3.23
CA MET A 55 -4.92 -7.99 1.79
C MET A 55 -5.41 -6.61 1.36
N VAL A 56 -4.85 -6.10 0.27
CA VAL A 56 -5.12 -4.78 -0.29
C VAL A 56 -5.43 -4.91 -1.77
N ASP A 57 -6.61 -4.44 -2.15
CA ASP A 57 -7.03 -4.37 -3.53
C ASP A 57 -6.48 -3.09 -4.16
N ILE A 58 -5.75 -3.24 -5.25
CA ILE A 58 -5.10 -2.14 -5.97
C ILE A 58 -5.65 -2.07 -7.38
N LEU A 59 -6.12 -0.88 -7.75
CA LEU A 59 -6.45 -0.56 -9.13
C LEU A 59 -5.16 -0.30 -9.92
N CYS A 60 -4.78 -1.27 -10.74
CA CYS A 60 -3.64 -1.19 -11.65
C CYS A 60 -4.12 -0.71 -13.02
N THR A 61 -3.28 0.06 -13.72
CA THR A 61 -3.50 0.41 -15.13
C THR A 61 -2.42 -0.27 -15.95
N GLY A 62 -2.82 -1.19 -16.82
CA GLY A 62 -1.93 -1.92 -17.72
C GLY A 62 -1.75 -1.22 -19.07
N GLU A 63 -1.08 -1.90 -20.00
CA GLU A 63 -0.93 -1.45 -21.38
C GLU A 63 -2.30 -1.28 -22.05
N GLY A 64 -2.45 -0.24 -22.86
CA GLY A 64 -3.74 0.12 -23.47
C GLY A 64 -4.75 0.77 -22.52
N ASN A 65 -4.33 1.30 -21.37
CA ASN A 65 -5.20 1.90 -20.34
C ASN A 65 -6.23 0.94 -19.72
N ILE A 66 -5.98 -0.36 -19.82
CA ILE A 66 -6.86 -1.37 -19.24
C ILE A 66 -6.72 -1.35 -17.72
N LYS A 67 -7.84 -1.10 -17.03
CA LYS A 67 -7.90 -1.10 -15.57
C LYS A 67 -8.18 -2.51 -15.07
N SER A 68 -7.39 -2.96 -14.11
CA SER A 68 -7.60 -4.24 -13.42
C SER A 68 -7.46 -4.05 -11.91
N ILE A 69 -8.28 -4.76 -11.14
CA ILE A 69 -8.11 -4.86 -9.70
C ILE A 69 -7.23 -6.09 -9.44
N ARG A 70 -6.16 -5.88 -8.69
CA ARG A 70 -5.26 -6.95 -8.25
C ARG A 70 -5.10 -6.87 -6.75
N GLN A 71 -5.04 -8.02 -6.10
CA GLN A 71 -4.93 -8.13 -4.66
C GLN A 71 -3.51 -8.48 -4.26
N PHE A 72 -2.98 -7.81 -3.24
CA PHE A 72 -1.64 -8.03 -2.70
C PHE A 72 -1.66 -7.91 -1.19
N GLU A 73 -0.75 -8.60 -0.50
CA GLU A 73 -0.52 -8.37 0.93
C GLU A 73 -0.04 -6.94 1.17
N ALA A 74 -0.51 -6.33 2.26
CA ALA A 74 -0.12 -4.98 2.65
C ALA A 74 1.41 -4.78 2.70
N GLU A 75 2.13 -5.76 3.23
CA GLU A 75 3.59 -5.73 3.40
C GLU A 75 4.37 -5.68 2.09
N ASN A 76 3.77 -6.19 1.01
CA ASN A 76 4.36 -6.14 -0.32
C ASN A 76 4.14 -4.80 -1.01
N LEU A 77 3.50 -3.84 -0.34
CA LEU A 77 3.17 -2.54 -0.90
C LEU A 77 4.02 -1.42 -0.29
N ARG A 78 4.25 -0.41 -1.13
CA ARG A 78 4.93 0.81 -0.74
C ARG A 78 4.17 2.01 -1.28
N LYS A 79 3.99 3.01 -0.43
CA LYS A 79 3.40 4.30 -0.80
C LYS A 79 4.34 5.02 -1.77
N ILE A 80 3.80 5.46 -2.90
CA ILE A 80 4.52 6.31 -3.85
C ILE A 80 3.75 7.62 -3.95
N LEU A 81 4.44 8.75 -3.83
CA LEU A 81 3.89 10.11 -3.66
C LEU A 81 3.32 10.33 -2.25
#